data_AF-A0A397D7G5-F1
#
_entry.id   AF-A0A397D7G5-F1
#
_cell.length_a   1.000
_cell.length_b   1.000
_cell.length_c   1.000
_cell.angle_alpha   90.00
_cell.angle_beta   90.00
_cell.angle_gamma   90.00
#
_symmetry.space_group_name_H-M   'P 1'
#
loop_
_entity.id
_entity.type
_entity.pdbx_description
1 polymer ?
#
loop_
_entity_poly.entity_id
_entity_poly.type
_entity_poly.pdbx_seq_one_letter_code
_entity_poly.pdbx_strand_id
1 'polypeptide(L)'
;PDATVVALTNQSPIDVLVIDALYLEDVHGTHMNYRQAMDVAKLLRPKKTYLIGMGDDFDYDQTNSVIRTEMLQSHGLDVEMSYDGLLVHLG
;
A
#
# COMPACT_ATOMS: atom_id res chain seq x y z
N PRO A 1 -14.70 -0.68 -11.70
CA PRO A 1 -13.89 -1.25 -10.59
C PRO A 1 -13.62 -2.75 -10.77
N ASP A 2 -14.65 -3.56 -11.02
CA ASP A 2 -14.54 -5.03 -10.95
C ASP A 2 -13.64 -5.68 -12.00
N ALA A 3 -13.67 -5.22 -13.25
CA ALA A 3 -12.86 -5.83 -14.31
C ALA A 3 -11.34 -5.72 -14.06
N THR A 4 -10.89 -4.61 -13.46
CA THR A 4 -9.48 -4.39 -13.13
C THR A 4 -9.02 -5.30 -12.00
N VAL A 5 -9.83 -5.44 -10.95
CA VAL A 5 -9.54 -6.34 -9.83
C VAL A 5 -9.46 -7.78 -10.33
N VAL A 6 -10.45 -8.22 -11.12
CA VAL A 6 -10.48 -9.57 -11.70
C VAL A 6 -9.26 -9.84 -12.58
N ALA A 7 -8.82 -8.86 -13.37
CA ALA A 7 -7.62 -8.99 -14.19
C ALA A 7 -6.35 -9.15 -13.35
N LEU A 8 -6.26 -8.47 -12.21
CA LEU A 8 -5.10 -8.52 -11.31
C LEU A 8 -5.08 -9.78 -10.45
N THR A 9 -6.24 -10.29 -10.02
CA THR A 9 -6.32 -11.49 -9.17
C THR A 9 -6.18 -12.80 -9.94
N ASN A 10 -6.37 -12.80 -11.26
CA ASN A 10 -6.25 -13.99 -12.12
C ASN A 10 -4.86 -14.15 -12.77
N GLN A 11 -3.85 -13.40 -12.31
CA GLN A 11 -2.50 -13.42 -12.86
C GLN A 11 -1.48 -14.00 -11.88
N SER A 12 -0.23 -14.08 -12.33
CA SER A 12 0.93 -14.41 -11.49
C SER A 12 1.01 -13.45 -10.28
N PRO A 13 1.56 -13.91 -9.14
CA PRO A 13 1.69 -13.09 -7.94
C PRO A 13 2.38 -11.75 -8.22
N ILE A 14 1.84 -10.67 -7.67
CA ILE A 14 2.41 -9.32 -7.81
C ILE A 14 3.67 -9.24 -6.95
N ASP A 15 4.83 -9.01 -7.56
CA ASP A 15 6.08 -8.82 -6.80
C ASP A 15 6.08 -7.51 -6.02
N VAL A 16 5.68 -6.41 -6.68
CA VAL A 16 5.63 -5.08 -6.07
C VAL A 16 4.33 -4.37 -6.45
N LEU A 17 3.60 -3.91 -5.44
CA LEU A 17 2.47 -3.01 -5.56
C LEU A 17 2.89 -1.62 -5.09
N VAL A 18 2.67 -0.59 -5.91
CA VAL A 18 2.80 0.81 -5.50
C VAL A 18 1.40 1.42 -5.52
N ILE A 19 0.96 2.01 -4.41
CA ILE A 19 -0.44 2.43 -4.23
C ILE A 19 -0.56 3.76 -3.49
N ASP A 20 -1.51 4.59 -3.93
CA ASP A 20 -1.85 5.89 -3.34
C ASP A 20 -2.47 5.73 -1.94
N ALA A 21 -2.05 6.55 -0.99
CA ALA A 21 -2.58 6.62 0.37
C ALA A 21 -2.40 8.05 0.91
N LEU A 22 -3.32 8.96 0.57
CA LEU A 22 -3.22 10.38 0.87
C LEU A 22 -3.37 10.69 2.36
N TYR A 23 -4.38 10.11 3.02
CA TYR A 23 -4.67 10.34 4.43
C TYR A 23 -4.76 9.02 5.20
N LEU A 24 -4.51 9.05 6.51
CA LEU A 24 -4.67 7.90 7.39
C LEU A 24 -6.15 7.54 7.60
N GLU A 25 -6.98 8.55 7.85
CA GLU A 25 -8.40 8.37 8.22
C GLU A 25 -9.35 9.08 7.25
N ASP A 26 -9.05 10.31 6.83
CA ASP A 26 -9.93 11.11 5.99
C ASP A 26 -10.10 10.53 4.57
N VAL A 27 -11.20 10.89 3.91
CA VAL A 27 -11.54 10.41 2.56
C VAL A 27 -11.48 11.56 1.57
N HIS A 28 -10.90 11.32 0.39
CA HIS A 28 -10.83 12.28 -0.70
C HIS A 28 -11.59 11.78 -1.93
N GLY A 29 -12.12 12.69 -2.75
CA GLY A 29 -12.91 12.33 -3.94
C GLY A 29 -12.12 11.71 -5.08
N THR A 30 -10.79 11.85 -5.08
CA THR A 30 -9.90 11.41 -6.16
C THR A 30 -8.69 10.60 -5.71
N HIS A 31 -8.46 10.50 -4.40
CA HIS A 31 -7.30 9.83 -3.81
C HIS A 31 -7.77 8.75 -2.85
N MET A 32 -7.00 7.67 -2.76
CA MET A 32 -7.25 6.65 -1.75
C MET A 32 -6.69 7.11 -0.42
N ASN A 33 -7.35 6.75 0.66
CA ASN A 33 -6.77 6.82 2.00
C ASN A 33 -6.09 5.50 2.38
N TYR A 34 -5.38 5.48 3.51
CA TYR A 34 -4.65 4.31 4.00
C TYR A 34 -5.55 3.08 4.10
N ARG A 35 -6.75 3.21 4.69
CA ARG A 35 -7.68 2.08 4.86
C ARG A 35 -8.08 1.47 3.51
N GLN A 36 -8.44 2.33 2.55
CA GLN A 36 -8.80 1.90 1.19
C GLN A 36 -7.63 1.22 0.48
N ALA A 37 -6.42 1.78 0.59
CA ALA A 37 -5.21 1.18 0.03
C ALA A 37 -4.93 -0.20 0.65
N MET A 38 -5.14 -0.35 1.97
CA MET A 38 -4.93 -1.62 2.66
C MET A 38 -5.94 -2.68 2.25
N ASP A 39 -7.19 -2.31 1.98
CA ASP A 39 -8.20 -3.24 1.46
C ASP A 39 -7.79 -3.80 0.09
N VAL A 40 -7.22 -2.95 -0.78
CA VAL A 40 -6.67 -3.38 -2.07
C VAL A 40 -5.46 -4.30 -1.87
N ALA A 41 -4.52 -3.94 -0.99
CA ALA A 41 -3.35 -4.77 -0.70
C ALA A 41 -3.73 -6.14 -0.12
N LYS A 42 -4.74 -6.19 0.76
CA LYS A 42 -5.29 -7.44 1.32
C LYS A 42 -5.92 -8.33 0.28
N LEU A 43 -6.60 -7.72 -0.70
CA LEU A 43 -7.22 -8.44 -1.81
C LEU A 43 -6.18 -8.99 -2.80
N LEU A 44 -5.19 -8.18 -3.16
CA LEU A 44 -4.20 -8.52 -4.18
C LEU A 44 -3.02 -9.36 -3.66
N ARG A 45 -2.76 -9.30 -2.35
CA ARG A 45 -1.66 -10.00 -1.64
C ARG A 45 -0.31 -9.94 -2.37
N PRO A 46 0.23 -8.75 -2.69
CA PRO A 46 1.55 -8.61 -3.30
C PRO A 46 2.65 -9.09 -2.34
N LYS A 47 3.84 -9.42 -2.87
CA LYS A 47 5.01 -9.74 -2.05
C LYS A 47 5.52 -8.52 -1.29
N LYS A 48 5.46 -7.33 -1.90
CA LYS A 48 5.84 -6.04 -1.32
C LYS A 48 4.86 -4.94 -1.73
N THR A 49 4.47 -4.08 -0.79
CA THR A 49 3.65 -2.88 -1.06
C THR A 49 4.39 -1.62 -0.63
N TYR A 50 4.35 -0.59 -1.48
CA TYR A 50 4.83 0.75 -1.18
C TYR A 50 3.68 1.75 -1.24
N LEU A 51 3.51 2.53 -0.17
CA LEU A 51 2.57 3.65 -0.13
C LEU A 51 3.20 4.89 -0.74
N ILE A 52 2.46 5.60 -1.57
CA ILE A 52 2.83 6.89 -2.17
C ILE A 52 1.72 7.93 -1.93
N GLY A 53 2.03 9.20 -2.14
CA GLY A 53 1.05 10.28 -2.08
C GLY A 53 0.63 10.70 -0.67
N MET A 54 1.34 10.22 0.35
CA MET A 54 1.06 10.53 1.76
C MET A 54 1.06 12.03 2.03
N GLY A 55 0.03 12.51 2.72
CA GLY A 55 -0.13 13.86 3.21
C GLY A 55 0.71 14.15 4.47
N ASP A 56 0.44 15.28 5.09
CA ASP A 56 1.14 15.80 6.27
C ASP A 56 0.76 15.09 7.58
N ASP A 57 -0.28 14.25 7.55
CA ASP A 57 -0.70 13.40 8.67
C ASP A 57 0.19 12.16 8.86
N PHE A 58 1.03 11.84 7.87
CA PHE A 58 2.02 10.77 7.98
C PHE A 58 3.37 11.29 8.49
N ASP A 59 3.72 10.96 9.72
CA ASP A 59 5.12 11.00 10.17
C ASP A 59 5.87 9.78 9.61
N TYR A 60 6.88 10.00 8.77
CA TYR A 60 7.53 8.89 8.05
C TYR A 60 8.12 7.84 9.00
N ASP A 61 8.87 8.23 10.03
CA ASP A 61 9.55 7.25 10.89
C ASP A 61 8.55 6.53 11.79
N GLN A 62 7.66 7.27 12.44
CA GLN A 62 6.69 6.71 13.37
C GLN A 62 5.63 5.89 12.65
N THR A 63 4.98 6.46 11.64
CA THR A 63 3.86 5.83 10.95
C THR A 63 4.32 4.63 10.12
N ASN A 64 5.46 4.73 9.43
CA ASN A 64 5.98 3.59 8.65
C ASN A 64 6.34 2.41 9.57
N SER A 65 6.95 2.65 10.73
CA SER A 65 7.26 1.58 11.70
C SER A 65 6.00 0.89 12.19
N VAL A 66 4.93 1.65 12.47
CA VAL A 66 3.64 1.10 12.88
C VAL A 66 3.01 0.28 11.77
N ILE A 67 2.92 0.83 10.55
CA ILE A 67 2.34 0.16 9.38
C ILE A 67 3.06 -1.16 9.09
N ARG A 68 4.40 -1.16 9.05
CA ARG A 68 5.20 -2.36 8.80
C ARG A 68 4.92 -3.45 9.83
N THR A 69 4.86 -3.08 11.10
CA THR A 69 4.64 -4.02 12.19
C THR A 69 3.22 -4.58 12.15
N GLU A 70 2.23 -3.71 12.03
CA GLU A 70 0.81 -4.07 12.05
C GLU A 70 0.43 -4.92 10.84
N MET A 71 0.80 -4.50 9.63
CA MET A 71 0.47 -5.24 8.41
C MET A 71 1.16 -6.59 8.34
N LEU A 72 2.41 -6.69 8.79
CA LEU A 72 3.12 -7.96 8.83
C LEU A 72 2.52 -8.91 9.86
N GLN A 73 2.22 -8.44 11.08
CA GLN A 73 1.72 -9.28 12.17
C GLN A 73 0.24 -9.66 12.00
N SER A 74 -0.61 -8.71 11.62
CA SER A 74 -2.07 -8.91 11.53
C SER A 74 -2.49 -9.55 10.20
N HIS A 75 -1.77 -9.27 9.12
CA HIS A 75 -2.21 -9.58 7.76
C HIS A 75 -1.20 -10.38 6.93
N GLY A 76 0.03 -10.54 7.42
CA GLY A 76 1.12 -11.21 6.69
C GLY A 76 1.46 -10.51 5.39
N LEU A 77 1.42 -9.16 5.38
CA LEU A 77 1.71 -8.32 4.22
C LEU A 77 2.91 -7.44 4.53
N ASP A 78 3.89 -7.41 3.64
CA ASP A 78 5.02 -6.49 3.73
C ASP A 78 4.63 -5.16 3.07
N VAL A 79 4.32 -4.17 3.90
CA VAL A 79 3.87 -2.83 3.50
C VAL A 79 4.79 -1.80 4.13
N GLU A 80 5.28 -0.85 3.33
CA GLU A 80 6.02 0.31 3.84
C GLU A 80 5.66 1.60 3.11
N MET A 81 5.88 2.73 3.76
CA MET A 81 5.85 4.03 3.11
C MET A 81 7.08 4.19 2.21
N SER A 82 6.87 4.71 1.00
CA SER A 82 7.96 5.09 0.10
C SER A 82 8.56 6.45 0.47
N TYR A 83 9.70 6.76 -0.13
CA TYR A 83 10.38 8.04 0.00
C TYR A 83 10.96 8.48 -1.34
N ASP A 84 11.18 9.79 -1.48
CA ASP A 84 11.77 10.36 -2.68
C ASP A 84 13.15 9.77 -2.96
N GLY A 85 13.31 9.18 -4.14
CA GLY A 85 14.54 8.51 -4.55
C GLY A 85 14.66 7.05 -4.13
N LEU A 86 13.61 6.43 -3.58
CA LEU A 86 13.57 4.99 -3.34
C LEU A 86 13.81 4.21 -4.65
N LEU A 87 14.81 3.34 -4.62
CA LEU A 87 15.13 2.41 -5.72
C LEU A 87 14.68 1.00 -5.34
N VAL A 88 13.91 0.37 -6.22
CA VAL A 88 13.41 -1.00 -6.04
C VAL A 88 14.00 -1.88 -7.15
N HIS A 89 14.63 -2.97 -6.75
CA HIS A 89 15.14 -3.97 -7.68
C HIS A 89 14.09 -5.09 -7.84
N LEU A 90 13.62 -5.27 -9.07
CA LEU A 90 12.76 -6.39 -9.43
C LEU A 90 13.65 -7.55 -9.92
N GLY A 91 13.38 -8.76 -9.43
CA GLY A 91 14.08 -9.99 -9.81
C GLY A 91 13.57 -10.55 -11.13
#